data_AF-A0A5D2V8V6-F1
#
_entry.id   AF-A0A5D2V8V6-F1
#
_cell.length_a   1.000
_cell.length_b   1.000
_cell.length_c   1.000
_cell.angle_alpha   90.00
_cell.angle_beta   90.00
_cell.angle_gamma   90.00
#
_symmetry.space_group_name_H-M   'P 1'
#
loop_
_entity.id
_entity.type
_entity.pdbx_description
1 polymer ?
#
loop_
_entity_poly.entity_id
_entity_poly.type
_entity_poly.pdbx_seq_one_letter_code
_entity_poly.pdbx_strand_id
1 'polypeptide(L)'
;MINSTSGPGLLFPKGGWENDETVKEAAVREAIEEAGVRGDLLDFVGDYNFKSKTHEDEFSPEGLCKAAMFALLVKEELNAWPEQSTRIRSWLTISQAIQNCRHAWMKEALEYGFCKWLAQKRKTTS
;
A
#
# COMPACT_ATOMS: atom_id res chain seq x y z
N MET A 1 0.74 -4.95 6.20
CA MET A 1 1.00 -5.52 4.86
C MET A 1 0.10 -6.73 4.65
N ILE A 2 0.02 -7.25 3.43
CA ILE A 2 -0.77 -8.45 3.07
C ILE A 2 0.08 -9.46 2.31
N ASN A 3 -0.28 -10.74 2.35
CA ASN A 3 0.36 -11.76 1.52
C ASN A 3 0.07 -11.53 0.02
N SER A 4 0.98 -12.01 -0.83
CA SER A 4 0.71 -12.08 -2.25
C SER A 4 0.06 -13.40 -2.66
N THR A 5 -0.89 -13.36 -3.59
CA THR A 5 -1.57 -14.56 -4.11
C THR A 5 -0.81 -15.28 -5.22
N SER A 6 0.23 -14.66 -5.80
CA SER A 6 0.96 -15.18 -6.96
C SER A 6 2.41 -15.57 -6.65
N GLY A 7 2.75 -15.81 -5.39
CA GLY A 7 4.11 -16.19 -4.96
C GLY A 7 4.53 -15.59 -3.61
N PRO A 8 5.79 -15.80 -3.20
CA PRO A 8 6.28 -15.38 -1.90
C PRO A 8 6.40 -13.85 -1.78
N GLY A 9 6.44 -13.40 -0.53
CA GLY A 9 6.58 -11.98 -0.17
C GLY A 9 5.25 -11.29 0.11
N LEU A 10 5.37 -10.07 0.59
CA LEU A 10 4.27 -9.24 1.04
C LEU A 10 4.08 -8.02 0.13
N LEU A 11 2.85 -7.52 0.13
CA LEU A 11 2.37 -6.38 -0.63
C LEU A 11 1.80 -5.30 0.31
N PHE A 12 1.74 -4.07 -0.18
CA PHE A 12 0.86 -3.05 0.41
C PHE A 12 -0.57 -3.27 -0.08
N PRO A 13 -1.59 -2.95 0.74
CA PRO A 13 -2.95 -2.83 0.28
C PRO A 13 -3.03 -1.80 -0.85
N LYS A 14 -3.51 -2.19 -2.03
CA LYS A 14 -3.60 -1.32 -3.21
C LYS A 14 -4.46 -1.94 -4.32
N GLY A 15 -5.27 -1.10 -4.95
CA GLY A 15 -6.00 -1.41 -6.18
C GLY A 15 -6.17 -0.20 -7.08
N GLY A 16 -6.98 -0.35 -8.13
CA GLY A 16 -7.27 0.74 -9.06
C GLY A 16 -8.16 1.80 -8.40
N TRP A 17 -8.09 3.03 -8.91
CA TRP A 17 -9.09 4.05 -8.59
C TRP A 17 -10.13 4.09 -9.70
N GLU A 18 -11.41 4.10 -9.34
CA GLU A 18 -12.52 4.26 -10.28
C GLU A 18 -12.74 5.74 -10.65
N ASN A 19 -13.55 6.01 -11.68
CA ASN A 19 -13.76 7.39 -12.18
C ASN A 19 -14.57 8.27 -11.22
N ASP A 20 -15.29 7.66 -10.29
CA ASP A 20 -16.16 8.30 -9.31
C ASP A 20 -15.51 8.45 -7.92
N GLU A 21 -14.26 8.04 -7.76
CA GLU A 21 -13.51 8.20 -6.50
C GLU A 21 -12.17 8.93 -6.69
N THR A 22 -11.73 9.59 -5.62
CA THR A 22 -10.39 10.15 -5.54
C THR A 22 -9.37 9.07 -5.19
N VAL A 23 -8.10 9.28 -5.56
CA VAL A 23 -7.00 8.37 -5.19
C VAL A 23 -6.88 8.13 -3.67
N LYS A 24 -7.33 9.09 -2.85
CA LYS A 24 -7.35 8.98 -1.39
C LYS A 24 -8.48 8.06 -0.92
N GLU A 25 -9.66 8.20 -1.49
CA GLU A 25 -10.81 7.33 -1.21
C GLU A 25 -10.49 5.89 -1.61
N ALA A 26 -9.91 5.70 -2.80
CA ALA A 26 -9.41 4.40 -3.23
C ALA A 26 -8.42 3.80 -2.23
N ALA A 27 -7.41 4.57 -1.78
CA ALA A 27 -6.44 4.07 -0.80
C ALA A 27 -7.07 3.64 0.54
N VAL A 28 -8.10 4.34 1.01
CA VAL A 28 -8.85 3.99 2.23
C VAL A 28 -9.71 2.75 2.00
N ARG A 29 -10.43 2.67 0.87
CA ARG A 29 -11.24 1.51 0.48
C ARG A 29 -10.38 0.25 0.42
N GLU A 30 -9.26 0.30 -0.28
CA GLU A 30 -8.32 -0.82 -0.45
C GLU A 30 -7.72 -1.29 0.89
N ALA A 31 -7.43 -0.36 1.81
CA ALA A 31 -6.96 -0.71 3.15
C ALA A 31 -8.01 -1.51 3.95
N ILE A 32 -9.30 -1.23 3.74
CA ILE A 32 -10.41 -1.98 4.33
C ILE A 32 -10.58 -3.32 3.59
N GLU A 33 -10.62 -3.30 2.26
CA GLU A 33 -10.92 -4.46 1.42
C GLU A 33 -9.84 -5.54 1.50
N GLU A 34 -8.56 -5.18 1.38
CA GLU A 34 -7.47 -6.14 1.36
C GLU A 34 -6.93 -6.46 2.77
N ALA A 35 -6.92 -5.47 3.67
CA ALA A 35 -6.28 -5.61 4.99
C ALA A 35 -7.25 -5.52 6.17
N GLY A 36 -8.51 -5.11 5.98
CA GLY A 36 -9.46 -5.00 7.09
C GLY A 36 -9.04 -4.00 8.16
N VAL A 37 -8.45 -2.87 7.76
CA VAL A 37 -8.06 -1.80 8.70
C VAL A 37 -8.75 -0.49 8.37
N ARG A 38 -9.13 0.27 9.40
CA ARG A 38 -9.66 1.63 9.29
C ARG A 38 -8.81 2.60 10.07
N GLY A 39 -8.74 3.83 9.58
CA GLY A 39 -7.88 4.83 10.18
C GLY A 39 -8.02 6.20 9.51
N ASP A 40 -7.23 7.14 10.00
CA ASP A 40 -7.13 8.46 9.40
C ASP A 40 -6.04 8.45 8.33
N LEU A 41 -6.39 8.85 7.11
CA LEU A 41 -5.40 9.10 6.08
C LEU A 41 -4.68 10.40 6.43
N LEU A 42 -3.36 10.31 6.61
CA LEU A 42 -2.52 11.44 6.98
C LEU A 42 -2.05 12.18 5.73
N ASP A 43 -0.83 11.90 5.25
CA ASP A 43 -0.26 12.59 4.12
C ASP A 43 0.11 11.63 2.99
N PHE A 44 0.26 12.22 1.81
CA PHE A 44 0.88 11.59 0.66
C PHE A 44 2.38 11.38 0.91
N VAL A 45 2.85 10.15 0.70
CA VAL A 45 4.24 9.74 0.91
C VAL A 45 5.03 9.81 -0.40
N GLY A 46 4.42 9.46 -1.53
CA GLY A 46 5.07 9.52 -2.84
C GLY A 46 4.39 8.65 -3.90
N ASP A 47 4.82 8.84 -5.15
CA ASP A 47 4.44 8.03 -6.30
C ASP A 47 5.56 7.05 -6.64
N TYR A 48 5.20 5.79 -6.88
CA TYR A 48 6.15 4.75 -7.24
C TYR A 48 5.70 4.05 -8.51
N ASN A 49 6.54 4.06 -9.54
CA ASN A 49 6.25 3.38 -10.79
C ASN A 49 6.58 1.88 -10.65
N PHE A 50 5.70 1.03 -11.14
CA PHE A 50 5.91 -0.41 -11.17
C PHE A 50 5.27 -1.01 -12.43
N LYS A 51 5.75 -2.19 -12.83
CA LYS A 51 5.14 -2.94 -13.94
C LYS A 51 4.12 -3.92 -13.40
N SER A 52 2.93 -3.93 -13.96
CA SER A 52 1.89 -4.92 -13.67
C SER A 52 1.57 -5.72 -14.92
N LYS A 53 1.77 -7.05 -14.85
CA LYS A 53 1.42 -7.96 -15.93
C LYS A 53 -0.08 -8.01 -16.23
N THR A 54 -0.92 -7.66 -15.26
CA THR A 54 -2.38 -7.60 -15.45
C THR A 54 -2.84 -6.32 -16.16
N HIS A 55 -1.98 -5.31 -16.28
CA HIS A 55 -2.28 -4.05 -17.00
C HIS A 55 -1.45 -3.91 -18.28
N GLU A 56 -0.85 -5.02 -18.74
CA GLU A 56 -0.21 -5.11 -20.04
C GLU A 56 -1.31 -5.40 -21.07
N ASP A 57 -1.68 -4.38 -21.85
CA ASP A 57 -2.70 -4.46 -22.89
C ASP A 57 -2.27 -3.66 -24.15
N GLU A 58 -3.09 -3.66 -25.20
CA GLU A 58 -2.78 -2.94 -26.45
C GLU A 58 -2.56 -1.43 -26.26
N PHE A 59 -3.13 -0.83 -25.21
CA PHE A 59 -3.04 0.59 -24.90
C PHE A 59 -1.91 0.91 -23.90
N SER A 60 -1.48 -0.09 -23.13
CA SER A 60 -0.35 -0.02 -22.19
C SER A 60 0.55 -1.26 -22.38
N PRO A 61 1.30 -1.34 -23.50
CA PRO A 61 2.11 -2.51 -23.84
C PRO A 61 3.28 -2.74 -22.87
N GLU A 62 3.64 -1.74 -22.07
CA GLU A 62 4.68 -1.88 -21.04
C GLU A 62 4.13 -2.21 -19.65
N GLY A 63 2.80 -2.22 -19.50
CA GLY A 63 2.11 -2.47 -18.22
C GLY A 63 2.52 -1.50 -17.11
N LEU A 64 2.87 -0.25 -17.47
CA LEU A 64 3.38 0.74 -16.53
C LEU A 64 2.25 1.27 -15.66
N CYS A 65 2.31 0.92 -14.38
CA CYS A 65 1.40 1.41 -13.36
C CYS A 65 2.13 2.35 -12.41
N LYS A 66 1.38 3.25 -11.78
CA LYS A 66 1.86 4.14 -10.73
C LYS A 66 1.08 3.85 -9.44
N ALA A 67 1.81 3.64 -8.35
CA ALA A 67 1.24 3.53 -7.01
C ALA A 67 1.40 4.85 -6.27
N ALA A 68 0.28 5.51 -5.98
CA ALA A 68 0.24 6.64 -5.06
C ALA A 68 0.17 6.12 -3.62
N MET A 69 1.19 6.42 -2.82
CA MET A 69 1.29 5.94 -1.44
C MET A 69 0.89 7.01 -0.44
N PHE A 70 0.10 6.62 0.56
CA PHE A 70 -0.34 7.46 1.66
C PHE A 70 -0.01 6.81 3.00
N ALA A 71 0.27 7.64 4.00
CA ALA A 71 0.38 7.17 5.39
C ALA A 71 -1.01 7.08 6.00
N LEU A 72 -1.37 5.91 6.52
CA LEU A 72 -2.63 5.68 7.24
C LEU A 72 -2.34 5.43 8.72
N LEU A 73 -2.94 6.24 9.60
CA LEU A 73 -2.93 5.97 11.03
C LEU A 73 -4.08 5.04 11.37
N VAL A 74 -3.78 3.75 11.51
CA VAL A 74 -4.78 2.74 11.83
C VAL A 74 -5.34 2.98 13.24
N LYS A 75 -6.67 2.99 13.34
CA LYS A 75 -7.45 3.15 14.57
C LYS A 75 -8.28 1.92 14.91
N GLU A 76 -8.64 1.13 13.92
CA GLU A 76 -9.48 -0.05 14.08
C GLU A 76 -8.98 -1.19 13.19
N GLU A 77 -8.95 -2.39 13.76
CA GLU A 77 -8.76 -3.66 13.07
C GLU A 77 -10.08 -4.40 13.00
N LEU A 78 -10.52 -4.74 11.79
CA LEU A 78 -11.75 -5.47 11.58
C LEU A 78 -11.53 -6.98 11.78
N ASN A 79 -12.50 -7.61 12.42
CA ASN A 79 -12.55 -9.07 12.59
C ASN A 79 -12.98 -9.80 11.31
N ALA A 80 -13.72 -9.11 10.43
CA ALA A 80 -14.13 -9.60 9.13
C ALA A 80 -14.03 -8.49 8.10
N TRP A 81 -13.49 -8.80 6.92
CA TRP A 81 -13.31 -7.85 5.82
C TRP A 81 -13.43 -8.54 4.46
N PRO A 82 -13.68 -7.79 3.36
CA PRO A 82 -14.04 -8.34 2.06
C PRO A 82 -13.10 -9.40 1.50
N GLU A 83 -11.78 -9.17 1.50
CA GLU A 83 -10.81 -10.12 0.91
C GLU A 83 -10.14 -11.06 1.92
N GLN A 84 -10.66 -11.20 3.14
CA GLN A 84 -10.01 -12.01 4.19
C GLN A 84 -9.77 -13.48 3.82
N SER A 85 -10.51 -14.01 2.84
CA SER A 85 -10.33 -15.38 2.33
C SER A 85 -9.12 -15.55 1.41
N THR A 86 -8.64 -14.47 0.81
CA THR A 86 -7.52 -14.46 -0.16
C THR A 86 -6.33 -13.64 0.32
N ARG A 87 -6.55 -12.71 1.27
CA ARG A 87 -5.57 -11.82 1.87
C ARG A 87 -5.45 -12.05 3.37
N ILE A 88 -4.20 -12.19 3.82
CA ILE A 88 -3.79 -12.35 5.20
C ILE A 88 -3.05 -11.07 5.61
N ARG A 89 -3.61 -10.32 6.56
CA ARG A 89 -2.97 -9.14 7.16
C ARG A 89 -1.77 -9.57 8.00
N SER A 90 -0.70 -8.78 7.95
CA SER A 90 0.45 -8.91 8.86
C SER A 90 0.93 -7.53 9.33
N TRP A 91 1.07 -7.41 10.64
CA TRP A 91 1.73 -6.28 11.31
C TRP A 91 3.22 -6.54 11.42
N LEU A 92 4.02 -5.56 11.02
CA LEU A 92 5.46 -5.70 10.93
C LEU A 92 6.13 -4.41 11.40
N THR A 93 7.32 -4.56 11.98
CA THR A 93 8.25 -3.44 12.07
C THR A 93 8.70 -3.03 10.66
N ILE A 94 9.16 -1.78 10.51
CA ILE A 94 9.66 -1.28 9.22
C ILE A 94 10.77 -2.18 8.66
N SER A 95 11.73 -2.60 9.49
CA SER A 95 12.81 -3.49 9.07
C SER A 95 12.31 -4.85 8.57
N GLN A 96 11.31 -5.44 9.22
CA GLN A 96 10.68 -6.68 8.76
C GLN A 96 9.92 -6.46 7.45
N ALA A 97 9.20 -5.34 7.31
CA ALA A 97 8.47 -5.01 6.09
C ALA A 97 9.43 -4.90 4.89
N ILE A 98 10.56 -4.20 5.02
CA ILE A 98 11.58 -4.07 3.97
C ILE A 98 12.11 -5.44 3.53
N GLN A 99 12.40 -6.34 4.48
CA GLN A 99 12.90 -7.69 4.19
C GLN A 99 11.88 -8.56 3.45
N ASN A 100 10.59 -8.36 3.72
CA ASN A 100 9.52 -9.18 3.17
C ASN A 100 8.82 -8.56 1.95
N CYS A 101 9.21 -7.36 1.51
CA CYS A 101 8.66 -6.71 0.31
C CYS A 101 8.89 -7.57 -0.93
N ARG A 102 7.80 -7.86 -1.66
CA ARG A 102 7.88 -8.61 -2.91
C ARG A 102 8.61 -7.86 -4.03
N HIS A 103 8.51 -6.53 -4.06
CA HIS A 103 9.06 -5.70 -5.14
C HIS A 103 10.04 -4.66 -4.61
N ALA A 104 11.05 -4.31 -5.42
CA ALA A 104 12.10 -3.34 -5.06
C ALA A 104 11.52 -1.94 -4.77
N TRP A 105 10.57 -1.48 -5.59
CA TRP A 105 9.92 -0.17 -5.40
C TRP A 105 9.25 -0.04 -4.03
N MET A 106 8.76 -1.15 -3.45
CA MET A 106 8.15 -1.12 -2.12
C MET A 106 9.18 -0.89 -1.02
N LYS A 107 10.40 -1.43 -1.21
CA LYS A 107 11.51 -1.20 -0.28
C LYS A 107 11.90 0.27 -0.33
N GLU A 108 12.03 0.83 -1.52
CA GLU A 108 12.29 2.27 -1.71
C GLU A 108 11.19 3.12 -1.09
N ALA A 109 9.92 2.71 -1.24
CA ALA A 109 8.79 3.40 -0.63
C ALA A 109 8.85 3.43 0.90
N LEU A 110 9.34 2.36 1.53
CA LEU A 110 9.56 2.34 2.98
C LEU A 110 10.79 3.15 3.39
N GLU A 111 11.94 2.87 2.78
CA GLU A 111 13.24 3.41 3.19
C GLU A 111 13.36 4.91 2.91
N TYR A 112 12.97 5.35 1.72
CA TYR A 112 13.17 6.72 1.27
C TYR A 112 11.90 7.56 1.31
N GLY A 113 10.72 6.92 1.26
CA GLY A 113 9.42 7.57 1.42
C GLY A 113 8.98 7.64 2.88
N PHE A 114 8.44 6.53 3.39
CA PHE A 114 7.75 6.48 4.67
C PHE A 114 8.66 6.80 5.86
N CYS A 115 9.87 6.22 5.92
CA CYS A 115 10.82 6.52 7.00
C CYS A 115 11.19 8.00 7.07
N LYS A 116 11.42 8.62 5.91
CA LYS A 116 11.75 10.05 5.82
C LYS A 116 10.57 10.91 6.27
N TRP A 117 9.36 10.60 5.77
CA TRP A 117 8.12 11.27 6.20
C TRP A 117 7.92 11.14 7.72
N LEU A 118 8.07 9.94 8.28
CA LEU A 118 7.88 9.68 9.71
C LEU A 118 8.90 10.46 10.56
N ALA A 119 10.17 10.50 10.13
CA ALA A 119 11.21 11.25 10.81
C ALA A 119 10.94 12.76 10.79
N GLN A 120 10.36 13.29 9.70
CA GLN A 120 9.96 14.69 9.61
C GLN A 120 8.78 15.01 10.53
N LYS A 121 7.73 14.18 10.52
CA LYS A 121 6.56 14.39 11.39
C LYS A 121 6.91 14.42 12.87
N ARG A 122 7.80 13.53 13.32
CA ARG A 122 8.28 13.52 14.72
C ARG A 122 8.95 14.83 15.13
N LYS A 123 9.66 15.49 14.21
CA LYS A 123 10.31 16.78 14.47
C LYS A 123 9.33 17.95 14.56
N THR A 124 8.17 17.85 13.89
CA THR A 124 7.16 18.91 13.87
C THR A 124 6.23 18.85 15.08
N THR A 125 6.13 17.70 15.74
CA THR A 125 5.32 17.50 16.97
C THR A 125 6.14 17.69 18.27
N SER A 126 7.44 18.02 18.17
CA SER A 126 8.31 18.34 19.31
C SER A 126 8.50 19.85 19.44
#